data_AF-A0A2N6FKV5-F1
#
_entry.id   AF-A0A2N6FKV5-F1
#
_cell.length_a   1.000
_cell.length_b   1.000
_cell.length_c   1.000
_cell.angle_alpha   90.00
_cell.angle_beta   90.00
_cell.angle_gamma   90.00
#
_symmetry.space_group_name_H-M   'P 1'
#
loop_
_entity.id
_entity.type
_entity.pdbx_description
1 polymer ?
#
loop_
_entity_poly.entity_id
_entity_poly.type
_entity_poly.pdbx_seq_one_letter_code
_entity_poly.pdbx_strand_id
1 'polypeptide(L)' 'MEFLHGDRVRVLGKPEWGPGYIQGGSRNGRVRVRFKNVGKKVLDLQHAKLMKVALRDPAWFEQRAREVGYRRQLDELN' A
#
# COMPACT_ATOMS: atom_id res chain seq x y z
N MET A 1 11.56 3.34 2.10
CA MET A 1 10.20 2.97 2.57
C MET A 1 9.61 1.98 1.58
N GLU A 2 9.21 0.80 2.03
CA GLU A 2 8.56 -0.20 1.18
C GLU A 2 7.04 0.00 1.19
N PHE A 3 6.41 -0.06 0.01
CA PHE A 3 4.95 -0.01 -0.13
C PHE A 3 4.42 -1.43 -0.25
N LEU A 4 3.52 -1.81 0.66
CA LEU A 4 2.97 -3.15 0.73
C LEU A 4 1.60 -3.20 0.08
N HIS A 5 1.20 -4.40 -0.37
CA HIS A 5 -0.15 -4.63 -0.84
C HIS A 5 -1.17 -4.21 0.24
N GLY A 6 -2.21 -3.49 -0.18
CA GLY A 6 -3.25 -2.96 0.71
C GLY A 6 -2.93 -1.60 1.32
N ASP A 7 -1.69 -1.11 1.24
CA ASP A 7 -1.35 0.22 1.76
C ASP A 7 -2.19 1.30 1.06
N ARG A 8 -2.77 2.20 1.86
CA ARG A 8 -3.45 3.38 1.35
C ARG A 8 -2.43 4.47 1.08
N VAL A 9 -2.46 5.04 -0.12
CA VAL A 9 -1.50 6.04 -0.58
C VAL A 9 -2.17 7.21 -1.26
N ARG A 10 -1.46 8.34 -1.31
CA ARG A 10 -1.77 9.49 -2.17
C ARG A 10 -0.52 9.88 -2.97
N VAL A 11 -0.73 10.38 -4.17
CA VAL A 11 0.33 10.96 -5.00
C VAL A 11 0.31 12.47 -4.83
N LEU A 12 1.44 13.05 -4.42
CA LEU A 12 1.54 14.49 -4.20
C LEU A 12 1.46 15.30 -5.49
N GLY A 13 2.00 14.79 -6.60
CA GLY A 13 1.99 15.49 -7.89
C GLY A 13 0.65 15.46 -8.63
N LYS A 14 -0.32 14.68 -8.12
CA LYS A 14 -1.63 14.42 -8.74
C LYS A 14 -2.72 14.27 -7.68
N PRO A 15 -2.99 15.33 -6.88
CA PRO A 15 -4.01 15.28 -5.83
C PRO A 15 -5.41 14.95 -6.37
N GLU A 16 -5.71 15.28 -7.62
CA GLU A 16 -6.98 15.02 -8.31
C GLU A 16 -7.29 13.53 -8.50
N TRP A 17 -6.27 12.66 -8.47
CA TRP A 17 -6.47 11.20 -8.52
C TRP A 17 -7.13 10.65 -7.26
N GLY A 18 -7.07 11.41 -6.17
CA GLY A 18 -7.59 11.02 -4.87
C GLY A 18 -6.73 9.95 -4.19
N PRO A 19 -7.21 9.38 -3.08
CA PRO A 19 -6.54 8.26 -2.43
C PRO A 19 -6.59 7.00 -3.29
N GLY A 20 -5.58 6.15 -3.15
CA GLY A 20 -5.51 4.85 -3.80
C GLY A 20 -4.99 3.76 -2.89
N TYR A 21 -5.11 2.52 -3.33
CA TYR A 21 -4.62 1.34 -2.62
C TYR A 21 -3.60 0.61 -3.47
N ILE A 22 -2.49 0.20 -2.84
CA ILE A 22 -1.48 -0.63 -3.48
C ILE A 22 -2.08 -2.01 -3.79
N GLN A 23 -2.00 -2.42 -5.05
CA GLN A 23 -2.61 -3.66 -5.54
C GLN A 23 -1.61 -4.84 -5.59
N GLY A 24 -0.34 -4.63 -5.27
CA GLY A 24 0.67 -5.69 -5.26
C GLY A 24 2.04 -5.18 -4.79
N GLY A 25 2.96 -6.11 -4.55
CA GLY A 25 4.33 -5.77 -4.15
C GLY A 25 5.04 -4.90 -5.18
N SER A 26 6.01 -4.11 -4.73
CA SER A 26 6.85 -3.33 -5.63
C SER A 26 7.74 -4.26 -6.46
N ARG A 27 7.80 -4.05 -7.78
CA ARG A 27 8.69 -4.81 -8.67
C ARG A 27 9.49 -3.84 -9.51
N ASN A 28 10.82 -3.93 -9.43
CA ASN A 28 11.77 -3.05 -10.12
C ASN A 28 11.50 -1.57 -9.82
N GLY A 29 11.28 -1.21 -8.55
CA GLY A 29 11.00 0.17 -8.15
C GLY A 29 9.64 0.71 -8.60
N ARG A 30 8.78 -0.12 -9.22
CA ARG A 30 7.43 0.28 -9.65
C ARG A 30 6.37 -0.39 -8.81
N VAL A 31 5.26 0.32 -8.59
CA VAL A 31 4.13 -0.16 -7.81
C VAL A 31 2.82 0.05 -8.56
N ARG A 32 1.89 -0.90 -8.42
CA ARG A 32 0.54 -0.79 -8.98
C ARG A 32 -0.40 -0.23 -7.93
N VAL A 33 -1.09 0.84 -8.26
CA VAL A 33 -2.02 1.53 -7.37
C VAL A 33 -3.37 1.65 -8.05
N ARG A 34 -4.45 1.38 -7.32
CA ARG A 34 -5.80 1.69 -7.77
C ARG A 34 -6.28 2.94 -7.05
N PHE A 35 -6.30 4.05 -7.76
CA PHE A 35 -6.80 5.34 -7.30
C PHE A 35 -8.32 5.43 -7.45
N LYS A 36 -8.96 6.17 -6.53
CA LYS A 36 -10.41 6.35 -6.51
C LYS A 36 -10.95 7.00 -7.77
N ASN A 37 -10.30 8.07 -8.26
CA ASN A 37 -10.87 8.91 -9.33
C ASN A 37 -10.37 8.55 -10.73
N VAL A 38 -9.24 7.83 -10.84
CA VAL A 38 -8.60 7.53 -12.15
C VAL A 38 -8.33 6.05 -12.37
N GLY A 39 -8.75 5.20 -11.44
CA GLY A 39 -8.59 3.76 -11.55
C GLY A 39 -7.14 3.29 -11.39
N LYS A 40 -6.77 2.24 -12.14
CA LYS A 40 -5.47 1.55 -11.98
C LYS A 40 -4.35 2.33 -12.67
N LYS A 41 -3.24 2.53 -11.95
CA LYS A 41 -2.01 3.16 -12.45
C LYS A 41 -0.78 2.38 -11.99
N VAL A 42 0.27 2.43 -12.80
CA VAL A 42 1.60 1.93 -12.44
C VAL A 42 2.48 3.15 -12.22
N LEU A 43 3.16 3.19 -11.07
CA LEU A 43 3.94 4.33 -10.65
C LEU A 43 5.36 3.92 -10.33
N ASP A 44 6.30 4.74 -10.78
CA ASP A 44 7.70 4.63 -10.41
C ASP A 44 7.92 5.28 -9.04
N LEU A 45 8.42 4.51 -8.07
CA LEU A 45 8.64 4.99 -6.70
C LEU A 45 9.65 6.13 -6.62
N GLN A 46 10.58 6.24 -7.57
CA GLN A 46 11.58 7.32 -7.59
C GLN A 46 10.95 8.67 -7.96
N HIS A 47 9.88 8.67 -8.78
CA HIS A 47 9.28 9.89 -9.32
C HIS A 47 7.89 10.20 -8.76
N ALA A 48 7.14 9.19 -8.31
CA ALA A 48 5.72 9.32 -8.03
C ALA A 48 5.38 10.11 -6.75
N LYS A 49 6.36 10.43 -5.89
CA LYS A 49 6.17 11.15 -4.62
C LYS A 49 4.95 10.63 -3.84
N LEU A 50 4.92 9.31 -3.64
CA LEU A 50 3.85 8.62 -2.93
C LEU A 50 3.98 8.86 -1.43
N MET A 51 2.86 9.21 -0.79
CA MET A 51 2.74 9.28 0.67
C MET A 51 1.81 8.19 1.16
N LYS A 52 2.25 7.43 2.16
CA LYS A 52 1.37 6.53 2.92
C LYS A 52 0.39 7.39 3.71
N VAL A 53 -0.90 7.08 3.57
CA VAL A 53 -1.95 7.65 4.40
C VAL A 53 -2.18 6.69 5.54
N ALA A 54 -1.67 7.03 6.73
CA ALA A 54 -2.07 6.35 7.95
C ALA A 54 -3.58 6.57 8.11
N LEU A 55 -4.37 5.55 7.78
CA LEU A 55 -5.74 5.48 8.25
C LEU A 55 -5.67 5.34 9.77
N ARG A 56 -6.17 6.33 10.51
CA ARG A 56 -6.50 6.17 11.93
C ARG A 56 -7.74 5.27 12.06
N ASP A 57 -7.73 4.11 11.43
CA ASP A 57 -8.77 3.12 11.55
C ASP A 57 -8.21 1.95 12.37
N PRO A 58 -8.49 1.91 13.68
CA PRO A 58 -7.99 0.87 14.59
C PRO A 58 -8.32 -0.55 14.10
N ALA A 59 -9.49 -0.73 13.47
CA ALA A 59 -9.94 -2.04 12.99
C ALA A 59 -9.04 -2.58 11.86
N TRP A 60 -8.52 -1.70 11.00
CA TRP A 60 -7.57 -2.09 9.96
C TRP A 60 -6.22 -2.52 10.55
N PHE A 61 -5.73 -1.83 11.59
CA PHE A 61 -4.50 -2.23 12.29
C PHE A 61 -4.64 -3.58 12.97
N GLU A 62 -5.76 -3.86 13.66
CA GLU A 62 -6.00 -5.15 14.31
C GLU A 62 -6.08 -6.30 13.30
N GLN A 63 -6.76 -6.10 12.18
CA GLN A 63 -6.88 -7.11 11.14
C GLN A 63 -5.51 -7.43 10.51
N ARG A 64 -4.66 -6.42 10.31
CA ARG A 64 -3.30 -6.59 9.76
C ARG A 64 -2.31 -7.15 10.77
N ALA A 65 -2.40 -6.77 12.05
CA ALA A 65 -1.59 -7.38 13.11
C ALA A 65 -1.85 -8.89 13.21
N ARG A 66 -3.10 -9.32 13.03
CA ARG A 66 -3.45 -10.74 12.95
C ARG A 66 -2.85 -11.44 11.73
N GLU A 67 -2.97 -10.89 10.53
CA GLU A 67 -2.41 -11.49 9.31
C GLU A 67 -0.87 -11.64 9.36
N VAL A 68 -0.17 -10.62 9.85
CA VAL A 68 1.30 -10.64 9.91
C VAL A 68 1.80 -11.53 11.06
N GLY A 69 1.11 -11.51 12.22
CA GLY A 69 1.42 -12.41 13.34
C GLY A 69 1.25 -13.88 12.96
N TYR A 70 0.21 -14.22 12.20
CA TYR A 70 -0.05 -15.58 11.72
C TYR A 70 1.04 -16.09 10.80
N ARG A 71 1.61 -15.22 9.95
CA ARG A 71 2.70 -15.57 9.04
C ARG A 71 4.00 -15.92 9.78
N ARG A 72 4.31 -15.16 10.85
CA ARG A 72 5.48 -15.41 11.69
C ARG A 72 5.38 -16.72 12.47
N GLN A 73 4.18 -17.06 12.93
CA GLN A 73 3.91 -18.31 13.66
C GLN A 73 3.99 -19.55 12.76
N LEU A 74 3.70 -19.41 11.45
CA LEU A 74 3.87 -20.48 10.45
C LEU A 74 5.33 -20.72 10.06
N ASP A 75 6.15 -19.66 10.04
CA ASP A 75 7.59 -19.77 9.80
C ASP A 75 8.35 -20.36 11.02
N GLU A 76 7.80 -20.26 12.23
CA GLU A 76 8.37 -20.86 13.46
C GLU A 76 7.96 -22.33 13.70
N LEU A 77 6.98 -22.84 12.93
CA LEU A 77 6.46 -24.21 13.02
C LEU A 77 6.96 -25.15 11.90
N ASN A 78 7.84 -24.67 11.02
CA ASN A 78 8.57 -25.45 10.01
C ASN A 78 10.06 -25.53 10.37
#